data_AF-A0A925QC01-F1
#
_entry.id   AF-A0A925QC01-F1
#
_cell.length_a   1.000
_cell.length_b   1.000
_cell.length_c   1.000
_cell.angle_alpha   90.00
_cell.angle_beta   90.00
_cell.angle_gamma   90.00
#
_symmetry.space_group_name_H-M   'P 1'
#
loop_
_entity.id
_entity.type
_entity.pdbx_description
1 polymer ?
#
loop_
_entity_poly.entity_id
_entity_poly.type
_entity_poly.pdbx_seq_one_letter_code
_entity_poly.pdbx_strand_id
1 'polypeptide(L)'
;MIFKHQTAANLLRALDLGSSIAEQDTLLESARVETSAFSDLLQDRVDLIPGTKGSGKSALFRIFVDFLPERLLAQRKVVIAHGVQKHGDND
;
A
#
# COMPACT_ATOMS: atom_id res chain seq x y z
N MET A 1 -38.57 -9.33 11.20
CA MET A 1 -37.15 -9.60 10.87
C MET A 1 -36.36 -8.33 10.46
N ILE A 2 -36.80 -7.13 10.83
CA ILE A 2 -36.23 -5.84 10.36
C ILE A 2 -34.99 -5.40 11.18
N PHE A 3 -34.96 -5.73 12.48
CA PHE A 3 -33.89 -5.32 13.40
C PHE A 3 -32.51 -5.90 13.07
N LYS A 4 -32.42 -7.10 12.48
CA LYS A 4 -31.13 -7.74 12.16
C LYS A 4 -30.34 -6.99 11.07
N HIS A 5 -31.03 -6.44 10.07
CA HIS A 5 -30.37 -5.71 8.97
C HIS A 5 -29.84 -4.36 9.43
N GLN A 6 -30.56 -3.68 10.33
CA GLN A 6 -30.11 -2.40 10.90
C GLN A 6 -28.86 -2.58 11.76
N THR A 7 -28.80 -3.62 12.60
CA THR A 7 -27.62 -3.94 13.40
C THR A 7 -26.41 -4.25 12.52
N ALA A 8 -26.60 -5.07 11.47
CA ALA A 8 -25.53 -5.38 10.52
C ALA A 8 -25.04 -4.13 9.77
N ALA A 9 -25.94 -3.26 9.31
CA ALA A 9 -25.58 -2.02 8.64
C ALA A 9 -24.79 -1.07 9.56
N ASN A 10 -25.14 -1.00 10.84
CA ASN A 10 -24.41 -0.17 11.81
C ASN A 10 -23.01 -0.74 12.11
N LEU A 11 -22.87 -2.07 12.18
CA LEU A 11 -21.57 -2.74 12.30
C LEU A 11 -20.66 -2.47 11.09
N LEU A 12 -21.21 -2.56 9.87
CA LEU A 12 -20.46 -2.30 8.65
C LEU A 12 -20.01 -0.84 8.52
N ARG A 13 -20.78 0.12 9.05
CA ARG A 13 -20.39 1.54 9.06
C ARG A 13 -19.24 1.85 10.01
N ALA A 14 -19.05 1.03 11.04
CA ALA A 14 -17.94 1.17 11.98
C ALA A 14 -16.65 0.54 11.43
N LEU A 15 -16.72 -0.20 10.32
CA LEU A 15 -15.56 -0.83 9.70
C LEU A 15 -14.81 0.22 8.86
N ASP A 16 -13.64 0.60 9.32
CA ASP A 16 -12.70 1.37 8.51
C ASP A 16 -11.95 0.42 7.56
N LEU A 17 -12.18 0.59 6.26
CA LEU A 17 -11.55 -0.21 5.20
C LEU A 17 -10.39 0.53 4.53
N GLY A 18 -10.07 1.75 4.97
CA GLY A 18 -9.10 2.60 4.32
C GLY A 18 -9.64 3.25 3.04
N SER A 19 -8.72 3.71 2.20
CA SER A 19 -9.04 4.44 0.96
C SER A 19 -8.68 3.61 -0.28
N SER A 20 -9.48 3.73 -1.34
CA SER A 20 -9.18 3.14 -2.64
C SER A 20 -7.97 3.77 -3.34
N ILE A 21 -7.61 4.99 -2.92
CA ILE A 21 -6.44 5.73 -3.39
C ILE A 21 -5.35 5.58 -2.34
N ALA A 22 -4.22 5.00 -2.75
CA ALA A 22 -3.12 4.68 -1.86
C ALA A 22 -2.63 5.93 -1.12
N GLU A 23 -2.50 7.09 -1.76
CA GLU A 23 -2.05 8.38 -1.21
C GLU A 23 -2.94 8.96 -0.12
N GLN A 24 -4.19 8.49 -0.03
CA GLN A 24 -5.17 8.94 0.95
C GLN A 24 -5.43 7.89 2.03
N ASP A 25 -4.81 6.71 1.93
CA ASP A 25 -5.03 5.60 2.84
C ASP A 25 -4.06 5.67 4.03
N THR A 26 -4.63 5.75 5.24
CA THR A 26 -3.90 5.78 6.51
C THR A 26 -3.66 4.40 7.10
N LEU A 27 -4.34 3.36 6.58
CA LEU A 27 -4.22 1.99 7.08
C LEU A 27 -3.13 1.18 6.39
N LEU A 28 -2.57 1.68 5.28
CA LEU A 28 -1.60 0.95 4.44
C LEU A 28 -0.48 0.26 5.22
N GLU A 29 0.10 0.90 6.24
CA GLU A 29 1.16 0.30 7.02
C GLU A 29 0.67 -0.93 7.79
N SER A 30 -0.46 -0.79 8.49
CA SER A 30 -1.05 -1.83 9.35
C SER A 30 -1.75 -2.95 8.57
N ALA A 31 -2.31 -2.64 7.41
CA ALA A 31 -3.06 -3.57 6.57
C ALA A 31 -2.18 -4.25 5.50
N ARG A 32 -0.87 -3.94 5.47
CA ARG A 32 0.04 -4.53 4.49
C ARG A 32 0.14 -6.04 4.66
N VAL A 33 0.17 -6.74 3.53
CA VAL A 33 0.59 -8.14 3.47
C VAL A 33 2.02 -8.15 2.98
N GLU A 34 2.93 -8.71 3.78
CA GLU A 34 4.32 -8.87 3.35
C GLU A 34 4.40 -9.95 2.25
N THR A 35 4.75 -9.52 1.04
CA THR A 35 4.91 -10.38 -0.12
C THR A 35 6.38 -10.56 -0.45
N SER A 36 6.71 -11.55 -1.30
CA SER A 36 8.07 -11.72 -1.81
C SER A 36 8.58 -10.45 -2.50
N ALA A 37 7.73 -9.78 -3.29
CA ALA A 37 8.07 -8.52 -3.96
C ALA A 37 8.51 -7.41 -2.98
N PHE A 38 7.86 -7.33 -1.81
CA PHE A 38 8.25 -6.39 -0.75
C PHE A 38 9.63 -6.74 -0.17
N SER A 39 9.85 -8.01 0.18
CA SER A 39 11.12 -8.47 0.74
C SER A 39 12.27 -8.40 -0.26
N ASP A 40 12.01 -8.74 -1.53
CA ASP A 40 12.98 -8.66 -2.63
C ASP A 40 13.42 -7.22 -2.87
N LEU A 41 12.48 -6.27 -2.88
CA LEU A 41 12.81 -4.85 -3.00
C LEU A 41 13.62 -4.35 -1.79
N LEU A 42 13.22 -4.72 -0.56
CA LEU A 42 13.92 -4.30 0.66
C LEU A 42 15.34 -4.87 0.77
N GLN A 43 15.55 -6.05 0.17
CA GLN A 43 16.83 -6.76 0.16
C GLN A 43 17.64 -6.46 -1.10
N ASP A 44 17.22 -5.48 -1.91
CA ASP A 44 17.93 -5.03 -3.11
C ASP A 44 18.17 -6.18 -4.11
N ARG A 45 17.22 -7.11 -4.19
CA ARG A 45 17.27 -8.26 -5.12
C ARG A 45 16.66 -7.94 -6.49
N VAL A 46 15.87 -6.88 -6.57
CA VAL A 46 15.12 -6.51 -7.78
C VAL A 46 15.13 -4.99 -7.93
N ASP A 47 15.42 -4.53 -9.15
CA ASP A 47 15.36 -3.10 -9.50
C ASP A 47 13.97 -2.66 -9.96
N LEU A 48 13.18 -3.61 -10.51
CA LEU A 48 11.89 -3.33 -11.12
C LEU A 48 10.80 -4.23 -10.53
N ILE A 49 9.70 -3.61 -10.08
CA ILE A 49 8.48 -4.29 -9.61
C ILE A 49 7.40 -4.17 -10.70
N PRO A 50 7.22 -5.19 -11.57
CA PRO A 50 6.14 -5.19 -12.55
C PRO A 50 4.78 -5.43 -11.88
N GLY A 51 3.70 -4.94 -12.49
CA GLY A 51 2.34 -5.27 -12.05
C GLY A 51 1.28 -4.55 -12.87
N THR A 52 0.07 -5.09 -12.90
CA THR A 52 -1.08 -4.49 -13.58
C THR A 52 -1.58 -3.21 -12.87
N LYS A 53 -2.43 -2.41 -13.53
CA LYS A 53 -3.10 -1.27 -12.89
C LYS A 53 -3.86 -1.76 -11.65
N GLY A 54 -3.73 -1.05 -10.52
CA GLY A 54 -4.35 -1.45 -9.25
C GLY A 54 -3.60 -2.52 -8.44
N SER A 55 -2.45 -3.04 -8.91
CA SER A 55 -1.68 -4.08 -8.20
C SER A 55 -0.97 -3.62 -6.91
N GLY A 56 -1.26 -2.42 -6.40
CA GLY A 56 -0.67 -1.91 -5.16
C GLY A 56 0.75 -1.31 -5.26
N LYS A 57 1.25 -0.99 -6.46
CA LYS A 57 2.58 -0.35 -6.62
C LYS A 57 2.69 0.99 -5.87
N SER A 58 1.67 1.85 -5.95
CA SER A 58 1.63 3.11 -5.19
C SER A 58 1.60 2.89 -3.68
N ALA A 59 0.86 1.87 -3.21
CA ALA A 59 0.85 1.48 -1.80
C ALA A 59 2.23 1.02 -1.33
N LEU A 60 2.89 0.16 -2.12
CA LEU A 60 4.25 -0.30 -1.84
C LEU A 60 5.26 0.86 -1.84
N PHE A 61 5.17 1.80 -2.78
CA PHE A 61 5.97 3.02 -2.78
C PHE A 61 5.77 3.84 -1.50
N ARG A 62 4.52 4.09 -1.08
CA ARG A 62 4.23 4.78 0.19
C ARG A 62 4.79 4.06 1.39
N ILE A 63 4.70 2.73 1.43
CA ILE A 63 5.27 1.97 2.56
C ILE A 63 6.77 2.21 2.68
N PHE A 64 7.49 2.25 1.55
CA PHE A 64 8.93 2.51 1.56
C PHE A 64 9.29 3.96 1.91
N VAL A 65 8.56 4.93 1.35
CA VAL A 65 8.90 6.36 1.49
C VAL A 65 8.37 6.97 2.78
N ASP A 66 7.18 6.56 3.23
CA ASP A 66 6.50 7.20 4.36
C ASP A 66 6.73 6.42 5.67
N PHE A 67 6.78 5.08 5.63
CA PHE A 67 6.74 4.25 6.84
C PHE A 67 8.06 3.54 7.19
N LEU A 68 8.91 3.27 6.20
CA LEU A 68 10.20 2.60 6.40
C LEU A 68 11.45 3.50 6.54
N PRO A 69 11.45 4.84 6.35
CA PRO A 69 12.69 5.62 6.41
C PRO A 69 13.50 5.41 7.68
N GLU A 70 12.85 5.42 8.84
CA GLU A 70 13.53 5.24 10.13
C GLU A 70 14.18 3.85 10.25
N ARG A 71 13.47 2.80 9.80
CA ARG A 71 13.99 1.42 9.80
C ARG A 71 15.17 1.26 8.82
N LEU A 72 15.08 1.87 7.65
CA LEU A 72 16.13 1.85 6.64
C LEU A 72 17.38 2.60 7.11
N LEU A 73 17.20 3.77 7.72
CA LEU A 73 18.29 4.56 8.32
C LEU A 73 18.98 3.79 9.45
N ALA A 74 18.22 3.14 10.33
CA ALA A 74 18.78 2.30 11.40
C ALA A 74 19.63 1.14 10.85
N GLN A 75 19.26 0.59 9.68
CA GLN A 75 20.00 -0.45 8.98
C GLN A 75 21.13 0.09 8.08
N ARG A 76 21.36 1.41 8.06
CA ARG A 76 22.31 2.10 7.18
C ARG A 76 22.08 1.79 5.69
N LYS A 77 20.83 1.56 5.29
CA LYS A 77 20.42 1.37 3.89
C LYS A 77 19.89 2.70 3.35
N VAL A 78 20.51 3.19 2.28
CA VAL A 78 20.01 4.34 1.51
C VAL A 78 19.25 3.81 0.31
N VAL A 79 17.97 4.14 0.21
CA VAL A 79 17.09 3.71 -0.90
C VAL A 79 16.58 4.96 -1.61
N ILE A 80 16.73 5.01 -2.94
CA ILE A 80 16.12 6.05 -3.78
C ILE A 80 14.91 5.41 -4.45
N ALA A 81 13.71 5.71 -3.95
CA ALA A 81 12.48 5.28 -4.59
C ALA A 81 11.94 6.39 -5.49
N HIS A 82 11.61 6.09 -6.74
CA HIS A 82 10.93 7.02 -7.64
C HIS A 82 9.74 6.33 -8.34
N GLY A 83 8.61 7.03 -8.42
CA GLY A 83 7.45 6.60 -9.21
C GLY A 83 7.50 7.23 -10.60
N VAL A 84 7.22 6.45 -11.65
CA VAL A 84 7.04 6.97 -13.02
C VAL A 84 5.60 6.70 -13.43
N GLN A 85 4.80 7.75 -13.60
CA GLN A 85 3.45 7.62 -14.13
C GLN A 85 3.54 7.67 -15.65
N LYS A 86 3.22 6.55 -16.32
CA LYS A 86 3.09 6.56 -17.78
C LYS A 86 1.83 7.36 -18.14
N HIS A 87 2.02 8.50 -18.79
CA HIS A 87 0.93 9.26 -19.37
C HIS A 87 0.51 8.56 -20.66
N GLY A 88 -0.53 7.74 -20.60
CA GLY A 88 -1.00 6.97 -21.75
C GLY A 88 -1.79 5.74 -21.32
N ASP A 89 -3.04 5.97 -20.97
CA ASP A 89 -4.19 5.12 -21.24
C ASP A 89 -5.39 6.07 -21.08
N ASN A 90 -5.69 6.80 -22.16
CA ASN A 90 -7.02 7.39 -22.31
C ASN A 90 -7.97 6.20 -22.51
N ASP A 91 -9.03 6.17 -21.69
CA ASP A 91 -10.13 5.22 -21.77
C ASP A 91 -10.68 5.04 -23.21
#